data_AF-A0A2G2MPY8-F1
#
_entry.id   AF-A0A2G2MPY8-F1
#
_cell.length_a   1.000
_cell.length_b   1.000
_cell.length_c   1.000
_cell.angle_alpha   90.00
_cell.angle_beta   90.00
_cell.angle_gamma   90.00
#
_symmetry.space_group_name_H-M   'P 1'
#
loop_
_entity.id
_entity.type
_entity.pdbx_description
1 polymer ?
#
loop_
_entity_poly.entity_id
_entity_poly.type
_entity_poly.pdbx_seq_one_letter_code
_entity_poly.pdbx_strand_id
1 'polypeptide(L)'
;MTAKEFDDKFDNNEDISEYLDFSKSVKLKDFNQLKTNTKKVNVDFPEWVIQALDQEAKKIGVTRQSIIKVWIAERLKAETDHSHAS
;
A
#
# COMPACT_ATOMS: atom_id res chain seq x y z
N MET A 1 -27.22 9.99 18.04
CA MET A 1 -26.44 10.70 19.07
C MET A 1 -25.84 11.96 18.46
N THR A 2 -25.64 12.99 19.26
CA THR A 2 -24.82 14.14 18.86
C THR A 2 -23.33 13.77 19.00
N ALA A 3 -22.44 14.50 18.32
CA ALA A 3 -20.99 14.29 18.46
C ALA A 3 -20.52 14.48 19.90
N LYS A 4 -21.08 15.48 20.60
CA LYS A 4 -20.77 15.74 22.01
C LYS A 4 -21.12 14.57 22.93
N GLU A 5 -22.31 13.99 22.76
CA GLU A 5 -22.73 12.82 23.54
C GLU A 5 -21.89 11.58 23.23
N PHE A 6 -21.38 11.46 22.02
CA PHE A 6 -20.47 10.37 21.64
C PHE A 6 -19.10 10.55 22.32
N ASP A 7 -18.53 11.75 22.27
CA ASP A 7 -17.25 12.08 22.90
C ASP A 7 -17.32 11.88 24.43
N ASP A 8 -18.37 12.39 25.08
CA ASP A 8 -18.58 12.22 26.52
C ASP A 8 -18.64 10.72 26.91
N LYS A 9 -19.31 9.89 26.10
CA LYS A 9 -19.39 8.43 26.33
C LYS A 9 -18.05 7.73 26.12
N PHE A 10 -17.31 8.12 25.08
CA PHE A 10 -15.98 7.60 24.79
C PHE A 10 -14.99 7.91 25.93
N ASP A 11 -14.95 9.17 26.38
CA ASP A 11 -14.06 9.64 27.44
C ASP A 11 -14.39 9.01 28.80
N ASN A 12 -15.67 8.70 29.04
CA ASN A 12 -16.11 7.96 30.23
C ASN A 12 -15.92 6.43 30.12
N ASN A 13 -15.24 5.96 29.07
CA ASN A 13 -14.91 4.55 28.87
C ASN A 13 -16.16 3.65 28.75
N GLU A 14 -17.30 4.22 28.34
CA GLU A 14 -18.56 3.51 28.08
C GLU A 14 -18.50 2.73 26.75
N ASP A 15 -19.32 1.69 26.62
CA ASP A 15 -19.43 0.95 25.36
C ASP A 15 -20.18 1.79 24.30
N ILE A 16 -19.49 2.11 23.22
CA ILE A 16 -20.02 2.86 22.07
C ILE A 16 -20.16 1.99 20.81
N SER A 17 -19.96 0.67 20.93
CA SER A 17 -19.90 -0.25 19.79
C SER A 17 -21.18 -0.24 18.93
N GLU A 18 -22.34 0.00 19.55
CA GLU A 18 -23.63 0.10 18.85
C GLU A 18 -23.74 1.31 17.90
N TYR A 19 -22.86 2.31 18.06
CA TYR A 19 -22.84 3.53 17.26
C TYR A 19 -21.73 3.53 16.19
N LEU A 20 -20.89 2.50 16.16
CA LEU A 20 -19.79 2.36 15.20
C LEU A 20 -20.22 1.48 14.02
N ASP A 21 -20.00 1.97 12.79
CA ASP A 21 -20.17 1.15 11.59
C ASP A 21 -18.91 0.33 11.31
N PHE A 22 -18.99 -0.97 11.60
CA PHE A 22 -17.92 -1.93 11.35
C PHE A 22 -17.95 -2.55 9.95
N SER A 23 -18.85 -2.15 9.06
CA SER A 23 -18.99 -2.72 7.71
C SER A 23 -17.70 -2.64 6.88
N LYS A 24 -16.88 -1.61 7.11
CA LYS A 24 -15.55 -1.41 6.49
C LYS A 24 -14.38 -1.66 7.44
N SER A 25 -14.65 -2.19 8.64
CA SER A 25 -13.59 -2.48 9.60
C SER A 25 -12.72 -3.63 9.09
N VAL A 26 -11.39 -3.45 9.14
CA VAL A 26 -10.45 -4.55 8.89
C VAL A 26 -10.32 -5.31 10.20
N LYS A 27 -10.87 -6.52 10.26
CA LYS A 27 -10.65 -7.39 11.42
C LYS A 27 -9.16 -7.75 11.46
N LEU A 28 -8.58 -7.80 12.65
CA LEU A 28 -7.14 -8.08 12.83
C LEU A 28 -6.68 -9.38 12.15
N LYS A 29 -7.56 -10.40 12.11
CA LYS A 29 -7.34 -11.66 11.40
C LYS A 29 -7.22 -11.52 9.87
N ASP A 30 -7.84 -10.49 9.30
CA ASP A 30 -7.85 -10.19 7.87
C ASP A 30 -6.73 -9.20 7.48
N PHE A 31 -5.93 -8.74 8.45
CA PHE A 31 -4.81 -7.81 8.22
C PHE A 31 -3.76 -8.39 7.26
N ASN A 32 -3.56 -9.72 7.28
CA ASN A 32 -2.70 -10.43 6.33
C ASN A 32 -3.22 -10.40 4.88
N GLN A 33 -4.51 -10.12 4.67
CA GLN A 33 -5.10 -9.99 3.34
C GLN A 33 -4.86 -8.61 2.72
N LEU A 34 -4.40 -7.62 3.51
CA LEU A 34 -4.10 -6.26 3.03
C LEU A 34 -2.91 -6.18 2.06
N LYS A 35 -2.30 -7.31 1.66
CA LYS A 35 -1.10 -7.39 0.81
C LYS A 35 0.04 -6.46 1.28
N THR A 36 0.10 -6.19 2.58
CA THR A 36 1.12 -5.33 3.22
C THR A 36 2.41 -6.09 3.53
N ASN A 37 2.38 -7.43 3.43
CA ASN A 37 3.54 -8.27 3.67
C ASN A 37 4.60 -8.07 2.58
N THR A 38 5.76 -7.56 2.96
CA THR A 38 6.91 -7.41 2.06
C THR A 38 7.80 -8.64 2.10
N LYS A 39 8.18 -9.19 0.93
CA LYS A 39 9.16 -10.27 0.81
C LYS A 39 10.45 -9.72 0.18
N LYS A 40 11.61 -10.03 0.76
CA LYS A 40 12.91 -9.69 0.17
C LYS A 40 13.19 -10.62 -1.02
N VAL A 41 13.65 -10.04 -2.12
CA VAL A 41 14.08 -10.75 -3.33
C VAL A 41 15.45 -10.19 -3.73
N ASN A 42 16.35 -11.06 -4.18
CA ASN A 42 17.65 -10.68 -4.73
C ASN A 42 17.61 -10.91 -6.25
N VAL A 43 18.12 -9.96 -7.03
CA VAL A 43 18.15 -10.00 -8.50
C VAL A 43 19.44 -9.36 -8.96
N ASP A 44 20.12 -9.99 -9.91
CA ASP A 44 21.29 -9.43 -10.57
C ASP A 44 20.88 -8.70 -11.86
N PHE A 45 21.50 -7.55 -12.11
CA PHE A 45 21.29 -6.76 -13.31
C PHE A 45 22.63 -6.50 -14.01
N PRO A 46 22.66 -6.44 -15.35
CA PRO A 46 23.82 -5.94 -16.07
C PRO A 46 24.19 -4.53 -15.61
N GLU A 47 25.49 -4.22 -15.58
CA GLU A 47 26.01 -2.93 -15.11
C GLU A 47 25.33 -1.73 -15.81
N TRP A 48 25.12 -1.82 -17.13
CA TRP A 48 24.48 -0.75 -17.90
C TRP A 48 23.03 -0.48 -17.46
N VAL A 49 22.32 -1.50 -16.97
CA VAL A 49 20.95 -1.34 -16.45
C VAL A 49 20.99 -0.57 -15.14
N ILE A 50 21.94 -0.90 -14.25
CA ILE A 50 22.10 -0.22 -12.97
C ILE A 50 22.41 1.26 -13.18
N GLN A 51 23.32 1.56 -14.11
CA GLN A 51 23.68 2.93 -14.46
C GLN A 51 22.50 3.72 -15.02
N ALA A 52 21.70 3.12 -15.89
CA ALA A 52 20.49 3.75 -16.42
C ALA A 52 19.45 4.02 -15.31
N LEU A 53 19.23 3.06 -14.41
CA LEU A 53 18.34 3.21 -13.26
C LEU A 53 18.79 4.34 -12.32
N ASP A 54 20.08 4.46 -12.06
CA ASP A 54 20.64 5.52 -11.21
C ASP A 54 20.45 6.91 -11.81
N GLN A 55 20.68 7.05 -13.11
CA GLN A 55 20.48 8.32 -13.80
C GLN A 55 19.02 8.76 -13.71
N GLU A 56 18.09 7.83 -13.91
CA GLU A 56 16.67 8.15 -13.88
C GLU A 56 16.16 8.42 -12.46
N ALA A 57 16.60 7.62 -11.49
CA ALA A 57 16.31 7.86 -10.08
C ALA A 57 16.79 9.25 -9.63
N LYS A 58 17.99 9.65 -10.07
CA LYS A 58 18.55 10.98 -9.77
C LYS A 58 17.73 12.13 -10.37
N LYS A 59 17.23 11.99 -11.61
CA LYS A 59 16.41 13.03 -12.26
C LYS A 59 15.13 13.34 -11.49
N ILE A 60 14.51 12.31 -10.92
CA ILE A 60 13.23 12.41 -10.20
C ILE A 60 13.46 12.61 -8.68
N GLY A 61 14.70 12.51 -8.21
CA GLY A 61 15.06 12.71 -6.80
C GLY A 61 14.66 11.55 -5.88
N VAL A 62 14.71 10.32 -6.39
CA VAL A 62 14.32 9.11 -5.65
C VAL A 62 15.48 8.11 -5.57
N THR A 63 15.33 7.08 -4.74
CA THR A 63 16.31 5.99 -4.67
C THR A 63 16.13 5.01 -5.83
N ARG A 64 17.19 4.28 -6.18
CA ARG A 64 17.13 3.16 -7.14
C ARG A 64 16.05 2.14 -6.77
N GLN A 65 15.90 1.82 -5.49
CA GLN A 65 14.87 0.88 -5.05
C GLN A 65 13.45 1.42 -5.26
N SER A 66 13.24 2.71 -5.05
CA SER A 66 11.93 3.35 -5.25
C SER A 66 11.51 3.30 -6.72
N ILE A 67 12.42 3.66 -7.64
CA ILE A 67 12.10 3.65 -9.07
C ILE A 67 11.83 2.23 -9.59
N ILE A 68 12.59 1.23 -9.13
CA ILE A 68 12.35 -0.18 -9.46
C ILE A 68 10.94 -0.62 -9.03
N LYS A 69 10.51 -0.26 -7.82
CA LYS A 69 9.18 -0.62 -7.31
C LYS A 69 8.06 -0.03 -8.17
N VAL A 70 8.18 1.25 -8.53
CA VAL A 70 7.17 1.96 -9.34
C VAL A 70 7.07 1.33 -10.73
N TRP A 71 8.18 1.18 -11.43
CA TRP A 71 8.18 0.64 -12.80
C TRP A 71 7.69 -0.80 -12.88
N ILE A 72 8.04 -1.66 -11.91
CA ILE A 72 7.51 -3.03 -11.85
C ILE A 72 5.99 -3.01 -11.66
N ALA A 73 5.48 -2.18 -10.75
CA ALA A 73 4.04 -2.07 -10.51
C ALA A 73 3.28 -1.58 -11.76
N GLU A 74 3.81 -0.57 -12.46
CA GLU A 74 3.25 -0.05 -13.71
C GLU A 74 3.25 -1.11 -14.81
N ARG A 75 4.36 -1.83 -14.99
CA ARG A 75 4.47 -2.88 -16.00
C ARG A 75 3.50 -4.03 -15.74
N LEU A 76 3.37 -4.47 -14.47
CA LEU A 76 2.43 -5.51 -14.07
C LEU A 76 0.98 -5.08 -14.28
N LYS A 77 0.65 -3.82 -13.98
CA LYS A 77 -0.67 -3.26 -14.24
C LYS A 77 -0.99 -3.29 -15.74
N ALA A 78 -0.06 -2.84 -16.59
CA ALA A 78 -0.23 -2.87 -18.04
C ALA A 78 -0.47 -4.29 -18.59
N GLU A 79 0.26 -5.30 -18.10
CA GLU A 79 0.02 -6.70 -18.49
C GLU A 79 -1.36 -7.24 -18.05
N THR A 80 -1.79 -6.86 -16.84
CA THR A 80 -3.09 -7.26 -16.31
C THR A 80 -4.22 -6.64 -17.14
N ASP A 81 -4.11 -5.35 -17.44
CA ASP A 81 -5.09 -4.61 -18.23
C ASP A 81 -5.18 -5.15 -19.67
N HIS A 82 -4.06 -5.54 -20.29
CA HIS A 82 -4.05 -6.19 -21.61
C HIS A 82 -4.69 -7.58 -21.62
N SER A 83 -4.50 -8.35 -20.54
CA SER A 83 -5.08 -9.70 -20.41
C SER A 83 -6.60 -9.69 -20.22
N HIS A 84 -7.18 -8.57 -19.76
CA HIS A 84 -8.63 -8.39 -19.62
C HIS A 84 -9.33 -7.83 -20.86
N ALA A 85 -8.55 -7.36 -21.85
CA ALA A 85 -9.06 -6.80 -23.11
C ALA A 85 -9.05 -7.80 -24.28
N SER A 86 -8.58 -9.04 -24.07
CA SER A 86 -8.57 -10.14 -25.03
C SER A 86 -9.52 -11.26 -24.60
#